data_AF-A0A699R5W7-F1
#
_entry.id   AF-A0A699R5W7-F1
#
_cell.length_a   1.000
_cell.length_b   1.000
_cell.length_c   1.000
_cell.angle_alpha   90.00
_cell.angle_beta   90.00
_cell.angle_gamma   90.00
#
_symmetry.space_group_name_H-M   'P 1'
#
loop_
_entity.id
_entity.type
_entity.pdbx_description
1 polymer ?
#
loop_
_entity_poly.entity_id
_entity_poly.type
_entity_poly.pdbx_seq_one_letter_code
_entity_poly.pdbx_strand_id
1 'polypeptide(L)'
;MLIGLDKQFERKEDGGLYLAECIWVPVYGILRALITNEAHAKRYSIHPEVDKMYYDLRDLYWWPRINKDIALYVSKCLTCFKVEAEHQKPSRLLQHPEIPEWK
;
A
#
# COMPACT_ATOMS: atom_id res chain seq x y z
N MET A 1 2.48 7.73 20.25
CA MET A 1 1.58 8.47 21.15
C MET A 1 0.73 9.39 20.27
N LEU A 2 -0.59 9.19 20.22
CA LEU A 2 -1.55 9.98 19.43
C LEU A 2 -1.88 11.29 20.17
N ILE A 3 -0.89 12.16 20.37
CA ILE A 3 -1.10 13.40 21.14
C ILE A 3 -2.00 14.34 20.32
N GLY A 4 -3.26 14.54 20.74
CA GLY A 4 -4.17 15.54 20.17
C GLY A 4 -5.25 15.01 19.22
N LEU A 5 -5.29 13.70 18.95
CA LEU A 5 -6.35 13.08 18.12
C LEU A 5 -7.40 12.34 18.95
N ASP A 6 -7.14 12.15 20.24
CA ASP A 6 -7.98 11.48 21.23
C ASP A 6 -9.40 12.06 21.32
N LYS A 7 -9.55 13.38 21.12
CA LYS A 7 -10.87 14.06 21.12
C LYS A 7 -11.66 13.94 19.80
N GLN A 8 -11.07 13.36 18.76
CA GLN A 8 -11.70 13.21 17.43
C GLN A 8 -12.20 11.79 17.19
N PHE A 9 -11.93 10.85 18.10
CA PHE A 9 -12.43 9.49 17.98
C PHE A 9 -13.82 9.35 18.58
N GLU A 10 -14.71 8.74 17.81
CA GLU A 10 -16.06 8.41 18.23
C GLU A 10 -16.16 6.91 18.44
N ARG A 11 -16.75 6.49 19.56
CA ARG A 11 -17.10 5.08 19.78
C ARG A 11 -18.50 4.83 19.24
N LYS A 12 -18.65 3.90 18.29
CA LYS A 12 -19.96 3.51 17.73
C LYS A 12 -20.54 2.29 18.47
N GLU A 13 -21.79 1.94 18.14
CA GLU A 13 -22.55 0.85 18.79
C GLU A 13 -21.90 -0.54 18.62
N ASP A 14 -21.13 -0.73 17.55
CA ASP A 14 -20.33 -1.93 17.29
C ASP A 14 -19.12 -2.08 18.24
N GLY A 15 -18.89 -1.11 19.13
CA GLY A 15 -17.77 -1.06 20.06
C GLY A 15 -16.45 -0.59 19.44
N GLY A 16 -16.43 -0.32 18.13
CA GLY A 16 -15.29 0.21 17.39
C GLY A 16 -15.04 1.69 17.66
N LEU A 17 -13.79 2.12 17.46
CA LEU A 17 -13.40 3.53 17.46
C LEU A 17 -13.33 4.02 16.02
N TYR A 18 -13.86 5.20 15.75
CA TYR A 18 -13.97 5.78 14.42
C TYR A 18 -13.36 7.18 14.37
N LEU A 19 -12.75 7.53 13.24
CA LEU A 19 -12.28 8.87 12.93
C LEU A 19 -12.78 9.25 11.53
N ALA A 20 -13.61 10.29 11.42
CA ALA A 20 -14.20 10.71 10.15
C ALA A 20 -14.81 9.53 9.37
N GLU A 21 -15.70 8.76 10.01
CA GLU A 21 -16.35 7.55 9.47
C GLU A 21 -15.43 6.34 9.19
N CYS A 22 -14.10 6.47 9.36
CA CYS A 22 -13.15 5.38 9.17
C CYS A 22 -12.88 4.63 10.49
N ILE A 23 -12.79 3.31 10.44
CA ILE A 23 -12.47 2.47 11.60
C ILE A 23 -11.01 2.71 12.01
N TRP A 24 -10.79 3.14 13.25
CA TRP A 24 -9.47 3.26 13.82
C TRP A 24 -8.87 1.88 14.14
N VAL A 25 -7.68 1.63 13.62
CA VAL A 25 -6.97 0.36 13.83
C VAL A 25 -5.84 0.54 14.85
N PRO A 26 -5.93 -0.06 16.06
CA PRO A 26 -4.87 0.02 17.06
C PRO A 26 -3.54 -0.55 16.59
N VAL A 27 -2.44 -0.06 17.18
CA VAL A 27 -1.14 -0.76 17.16
C VAL A 27 -1.19 -1.89 18.21
N TYR A 28 -2.14 -2.81 18.07
CA TYR A 28 -2.27 -3.95 18.98
C TYR A 28 -2.30 -5.26 18.20
N GLY A 29 -1.45 -6.19 18.62
CA GLY A 29 -1.29 -7.48 17.94
C GLY A 29 -0.92 -7.33 16.46
N ILE A 30 -1.56 -8.17 15.63
CA ILE A 30 -1.29 -8.29 14.19
C ILE A 30 -2.39 -7.66 13.31
N LEU A 31 -3.30 -6.86 13.89
CA LEU A 31 -4.53 -6.43 13.20
C LEU A 31 -4.26 -5.65 11.91
N ARG A 32 -3.34 -4.69 11.94
CA ARG A 32 -2.92 -3.93 10.75
C ARG A 32 -2.31 -4.84 9.68
N ALA A 33 -1.53 -5.83 10.09
CA ALA A 33 -0.92 -6.78 9.17
C ALA A 33 -1.97 -7.69 8.53
N LEU A 34 -2.98 -8.14 9.29
CA LEU A 34 -4.10 -8.94 8.77
C LEU A 34 -4.91 -8.16 7.74
N ILE A 35 -5.30 -6.92 8.04
CA ILE A 35 -6.03 -6.05 7.11
C ILE A 35 -5.22 -5.83 5.82
N THR A 36 -3.93 -5.54 5.96
CA THR A 36 -3.04 -5.33 4.80
C THR A 36 -2.88 -6.61 3.97
N ASN A 37 -2.73 -7.77 4.62
CA ASN A 37 -2.61 -9.07 3.96
C ASN A 37 -3.88 -9.49 3.23
N GLU A 38 -5.06 -9.27 3.84
CA GLU A 38 -6.34 -9.56 3.20
C GLU A 38 -6.55 -8.69 1.95
N ALA A 39 -6.29 -7.39 2.05
CA ALA A 39 -6.36 -6.47 0.91
C ALA A 39 -5.40 -6.91 -0.21
N HIS A 40 -4.18 -7.28 0.15
CA HIS A 40 -3.18 -7.77 -0.79
C HIS A 40 -3.63 -9.07 -1.49
N ALA A 41 -4.05 -10.06 -0.72
CA ALA A 41 -4.43 -11.38 -1.24
C ALA A 41 -5.63 -11.32 -2.20
N LYS A 42 -6.58 -10.40 -1.95
CA LYS A 42 -7.81 -10.28 -2.73
C LYS A 42 -7.59 -9.72 -4.14
N ARG A 43 -6.64 -8.80 -4.32
CA ARG A 43 -6.54 -7.99 -5.55
C ARG A 43 -5.13 -7.72 -6.08
N TYR A 44 -4.09 -7.98 -5.29
CA TYR A 44 -2.76 -7.43 -5.54
C TYR A 44 -1.62 -8.46 -5.49
N SER A 45 -1.93 -9.75 -5.39
CA SER A 45 -0.95 -10.84 -5.31
C SER A 45 0.07 -10.87 -6.46
N ILE A 46 -0.27 -10.30 -7.62
CA ILE A 46 0.58 -10.28 -8.82
C ILE A 46 1.16 -8.88 -9.07
N HIS A 47 0.37 -7.82 -8.89
CA HIS A 47 0.81 -6.43 -9.09
C HIS A 47 0.23 -5.52 -8.00
N PRO A 48 0.90 -5.38 -6.85
CA PRO A 48 0.53 -4.41 -5.84
C PRO A 48 1.14 -3.05 -6.18
N GLU A 49 0.27 -2.11 -6.50
CA GLU A 49 0.59 -0.70 -6.32
C GLU A 49 0.27 -0.31 -4.89
N VAL A 50 1.28 0.20 -4.17
CA VAL A 50 1.15 0.73 -2.80
C VAL A 50 0.03 1.78 -2.74
N ASP A 51 -0.01 2.68 -3.72
CA ASP A 51 -1.02 3.73 -3.80
C ASP A 51 -2.42 3.13 -3.93
N LYS A 52 -2.59 2.14 -4.80
CA LYS A 52 -3.89 1.48 -5.01
C LYS A 52 -4.37 0.75 -3.76
N MET A 53 -3.48 0.04 -3.07
CA MET A 53 -3.79 -0.55 -1.76
C MET A 53 -4.16 0.50 -0.71
N TYR A 54 -3.49 1.65 -0.70
CA TYR A 54 -3.83 2.75 0.19
C TYR A 54 -5.23 3.31 -0.10
N TYR A 55 -5.57 3.56 -1.37
CA TYR A 55 -6.89 4.04 -1.76
C TYR A 55 -8.00 3.04 -1.39
N ASP A 56 -7.78 1.74 -1.57
CA ASP A 56 -8.75 0.71 -1.19
C ASP A 56 -8.98 0.65 0.33
N LEU A 57 -7.94 0.91 1.14
CA LEU A 57 -8.02 0.81 2.60
C LEU A 57 -8.48 2.10 3.28
N ARG A 58 -8.11 3.27 2.76
CA ARG A 58 -8.32 4.56 3.45
C ARG A 58 -9.79 4.93 3.65
N ASP A 59 -10.69 4.37 2.84
CA ASP A 59 -12.13 4.67 2.90
C ASP A 59 -12.83 3.92 4.04
N LEU A 60 -12.21 2.84 4.55
CA LEU A 60 -12.77 1.99 5.62
C LEU A 60 -11.94 2.02 6.89
N TYR A 61 -10.62 2.12 6.75
CA TYR A 61 -9.68 1.98 7.86
C TYR A 61 -8.75 3.18 7.96
N TRP A 62 -8.43 3.54 9.20
CA TRP A 62 -7.49 4.59 9.48
C TRP A 62 -6.51 4.20 10.59
N TRP A 63 -5.24 4.50 10.37
CA TRP A 63 -4.24 4.52 11.42
C TRP A 63 -3.04 5.41 11.06
N PRO A 64 -2.24 5.86 12.05
CA PRO A 64 -1.07 6.67 11.77
C PRO A 64 -0.09 5.93 10.86
N ARG A 65 0.31 6.59 9.77
CA ARG A 65 1.28 6.10 8.79
C ARG A 65 0.81 4.86 8.00
N ILE A 66 -0.50 4.69 7.79
CA ILE A 66 -1.08 3.62 6.94
C ILE A 66 -0.33 3.42 5.61
N ASN A 67 -0.04 4.49 4.88
CA ASN A 67 0.71 4.39 3.62
C ASN A 67 2.13 3.80 3.82
N LYS A 68 2.86 4.22 4.86
CA LYS A 68 4.20 3.66 5.17
C LYS A 68 4.14 2.19 5.55
N ASP A 69 3.10 1.79 6.29
CA ASP A 69 2.91 0.39 6.68
C ASP A 69 2.60 -0.49 5.46
N ILE A 70 1.79 0.00 4.51
CA ILE A 70 1.52 -0.67 3.23
C ILE A 70 2.80 -0.78 2.39
N ALA A 71 3.57 0.29 2.24
CA ALA A 71 4.85 0.27 1.51
C ALA A 71 5.85 -0.74 2.12
N LEU A 72 5.94 -0.78 3.45
CA LEU A 72 6.77 -1.74 4.16
C LEU A 72 6.27 -3.18 3.98
N TYR A 73 4.96 -3.39 3.91
CA TYR A 73 4.37 -4.69 3.63
C TYR A 73 4.70 -5.16 2.21
N VAL A 74 4.44 -4.32 1.21
CA VAL A 74 4.67 -4.64 -0.22
C VAL A 74 6.16 -4.90 -0.50
N SER A 75 7.07 -4.14 0.10
CA SER A 75 8.52 -4.37 -0.06
C SER A 75 9.00 -5.72 0.50
N LYS A 76 8.27 -6.34 1.43
CA LYS A 76 8.56 -7.68 1.95
C LYS A 76 7.90 -8.81 1.16
N CYS A 77 7.00 -8.48 0.23
CA CYS A 77 6.33 -9.48 -0.58
C CYS A 77 7.24 -9.95 -1.72
N LEU A 78 7.64 -11.22 -1.69
CA LEU A 78 8.55 -11.80 -2.70
C LEU A 78 7.98 -11.77 -4.12
N THR A 79 6.68 -12.00 -4.28
CA THR A 79 6.02 -11.96 -5.60
C THR A 79 6.03 -10.54 -6.17
N CYS A 80 5.75 -9.57 -5.30
CA CYS A 80 5.71 -8.15 -5.60
C CYS A 80 7.09 -7.64 -6.02
N PHE A 81 8.12 -8.03 -5.27
CA PHE A 81 9.51 -7.66 -5.54
C PHE A 81 10.01 -8.19 -6.89
N LYS A 82 9.67 -9.44 -7.25
CA LYS A 82 10.04 -10.03 -8.55
C LYS A 82 9.45 -9.24 -9.71
N VAL A 83 8.17 -8.91 -9.60
CA VAL A 83 7.44 -8.17 -10.63
C VAL A 83 7.98 -6.74 -10.76
N GLU A 84 8.31 -6.08 -9.65
CA GLU A 84 8.95 -4.76 -9.68
C GLU A 84 10.33 -4.81 -10.36
N ALA A 85 11.15 -5.83 -10.09
CA ALA A 85 12.45 -6.02 -10.73
C ALA A 85 12.34 -6.30 -12.25
N GLU A 86 11.28 -6.98 -12.70
CA GLU A 86 11.01 -7.19 -14.13
C GLU A 86 10.58 -5.90 -14.84
N HIS A 87 9.81 -5.04 -14.17
CA HIS A 87 9.29 -3.78 -14.74
C HIS A 87 10.23 -2.58 -14.56
N GLN A 88 11.18 -2.65 -13.62
CA GLN A 88 12.35 -1.79 -13.54
C GLN A 88 13.26 -2.11 -14.73
N LYS A 89 12.84 -1.62 -15.91
CA LYS A 89 13.51 -1.74 -17.20
C LYS A 89 15.03 -1.74 -17.01
N PRO A 90 15.80 -2.73 -17.50
CA PRO A 90 17.20 -2.46 -17.76
C PRO A 90 17.21 -1.29 -18.72
N SER A 91 17.93 -0.21 -18.36
CA SER A 91 18.16 0.91 -19.28
C SER A 91 18.65 0.31 -20.59
N ARG A 92 17.76 0.24 -21.59
CA ARG A 92 18.13 -0.15 -22.94
C ARG A 92 19.28 0.76 -23.29
N LEU A 93 20.47 0.20 -23.50
CA LEU A 93 21.43 0.80 -24.41
C LEU A 93 20.61 1.12 -25.65
N LEU A 94 20.37 2.40 -25.90
CA LEU A 94 19.77 2.88 -27.14
C LEU A 94 20.68 2.34 -28.24
N GLN A 95 20.29 1.24 -28.88
CA GLN A 95 20.95 0.82 -30.11
C GLN A 95 20.72 1.97 -31.07
N HIS A 96 21.81 2.66 -31.41
CA HIS A 96 21.81 3.69 -32.43
C HIS A 96 21.27 3.03 -33.70
N PRO A 97 20.15 3.48 -34.28
CA PRO A 97 19.75 2.97 -35.58
C PRO A 97 20.87 3.35 -36.57
N GLU A 98 21.36 2.37 -37.33
CA GLU A 98 22.35 2.64 -38.36
C GLU A 98 21.78 3.67 -39.34
N ILE A 99 22.56 4.74 -39.56
CA ILE A 99 22.21 5.84 -40.44
C ILE A 99 22.14 5.27 -41.86
N PRO A 100 20.99 5.33 -42.55
CA PRO A 100 20.92 4.85 -43.92
C PRO A 100 21.72 5.80 -44.81
N GLU A 101 22.66 5.25 -45.58
CA GLU A 101 23.32 5.97 -46.66
C GLU A 101 22.30 6.25 -47.77
N TRP A 102 22.05 7.53 -48.03
CA TRP A 102 21.21 7.98 -49.13
C TRP A 102 22.01 7.85 -50.44
N LYS A 103 21.39 7.26 -51.47
CA LYS A 103 21.84 7.34 -52.88
C LYS A 103 21.19 8.50 -53.59
#